data_AF-F8DBX6-F1
#
_entry.id   AF-F8DBX6-F1
#
_cell.length_a   1.000
_cell.length_b   1.000
_cell.length_c   1.000
_cell.angle_alpha   90.00
_cell.angle_beta   90.00
_cell.angle_gamma   90.00
#
_symmetry.space_group_name_H-M   'P 1'
#
loop_
_entity.id
_entity.type
_entity.pdbx_description
1 polymer ?
#
loop_
_entity_poly.entity_id
_entity_poly.type
_entity_poly.pdbx_seq_one_letter_code
_entity_poly.pdbx_strand_id
1 'polypeptide(L)'
;MTHSFRTLVSPSTAYVLLVAWATVILCLSFGLVAVASAQGSGPNEIENSTIETTENTSYVELDIEFASEFANNSSTETVDFESYNEEAWQVNGTEPAHSGTLNGTVLEVSDDIVPSATYSAELNQSGTTVDVSSDDFADNGTVDLSTVSSDSITSDDEVLSLTLTADPVVSDSVTGATNDTVTNEYTAGNDSSDYFELATEYRVLVTVGNESNIESGYVAPDDASIGGGFFGNADGSDGSPGFGAGVAVAAIATAGAAACRQGGR
;
A
#
# COMPACT_ATOMS: atom_id res chain seq x y z
N MET A 1 37.00 40.33 -19.08
CA MET A 1 36.57 39.03 -19.64
C MET A 1 35.30 38.63 -18.94
N THR A 2 34.16 38.80 -19.61
CA THR A 2 32.83 38.43 -19.10
C THR A 2 32.32 37.29 -19.98
N HIS A 3 32.46 36.05 -19.52
CA HIS A 3 31.89 34.90 -20.19
C HIS A 3 30.39 34.85 -19.88
N SER A 4 29.58 35.27 -20.84
CA SER A 4 28.12 35.06 -20.79
C SER A 4 27.83 33.64 -21.24
N PHE A 5 27.56 32.75 -20.28
CA PHE A 5 26.96 31.44 -20.56
C PHE A 5 25.46 31.64 -20.76
N ARG A 6 25.02 31.74 -22.02
CA ARG A 6 23.62 31.54 -22.41
C ARG A 6 23.51 30.17 -23.08
N THR A 7 23.41 29.13 -22.28
CA THR A 7 22.99 27.82 -22.78
C THR A 7 21.47 27.90 -22.98
N LEU A 8 21.06 28.22 -24.19
CA LEU A 8 19.65 28.22 -24.59
C LEU A 8 19.19 26.76 -24.66
N VAL A 9 18.52 26.32 -23.60
CA VAL A 9 17.75 25.07 -23.61
C VAL A 9 16.74 25.19 -24.74
N SER A 10 16.70 24.19 -25.63
CA SER A 10 15.78 24.22 -26.75
C SER A 10 14.32 24.22 -26.24
N PRO A 11 13.37 24.87 -26.92
CA PRO A 11 11.98 24.98 -26.44
C PRO A 11 11.33 23.63 -26.12
N SER A 12 11.68 22.56 -26.86
CA SER A 12 11.19 21.20 -26.58
C SER A 12 11.77 20.62 -25.29
N THR A 13 13.06 20.86 -25.00
CA THR A 13 13.70 20.42 -23.76
C THR A 13 13.15 21.18 -22.54
N ALA A 14 12.82 22.47 -22.69
CA ALA A 14 12.21 23.26 -21.63
C ALA A 14 10.79 22.77 -21.29
N TYR A 15 10.02 22.36 -22.29
CA TYR A 15 8.68 21.80 -22.08
C TYR A 15 8.73 20.45 -21.34
N VAL A 16 9.64 19.55 -21.74
CA VAL A 16 9.82 18.25 -21.07
C VAL A 16 10.23 18.42 -19.61
N LEU A 17 11.16 19.36 -19.32
CA LEU A 17 11.54 19.69 -17.95
C LEU A 17 10.36 20.24 -17.13
N LEU A 18 9.55 21.11 -17.70
CA LEU A 18 8.42 21.70 -16.99
C LEU A 18 7.32 20.67 -16.69
N VAL A 19 7.03 19.76 -17.62
CA VAL A 19 6.10 18.64 -17.41
C VAL A 19 6.63 17.72 -16.32
N ALA A 20 7.91 17.32 -16.38
CA ALA A 20 8.53 16.48 -15.35
C ALA A 20 8.48 17.13 -13.96
N TRP A 21 8.79 18.43 -13.85
CA TRP A 21 8.71 19.16 -12.58
C TRP A 21 7.27 19.30 -12.06
N ALA A 22 6.29 19.53 -12.95
CA ALA A 22 4.89 19.59 -12.57
C ALA A 22 4.39 18.25 -12.05
N THR A 23 4.75 17.14 -12.70
CA THR A 23 4.41 15.78 -12.24
C THR A 23 5.03 15.49 -10.87
N VAL A 24 6.31 15.79 -10.67
CA VAL A 24 6.98 15.59 -9.36
C VAL A 24 6.32 16.42 -8.25
N ILE A 25 5.97 17.68 -8.51
CA ILE A 25 5.27 18.52 -7.52
C ILE A 25 3.86 17.99 -7.22
N LEU A 26 3.16 17.48 -8.24
CA LEU A 26 1.84 16.89 -8.07
C LEU A 26 1.90 15.63 -7.18
N CYS A 27 2.84 14.72 -7.46
CA CYS A 27 3.08 13.52 -6.65
C CYS A 27 3.47 13.88 -5.20
N LEU A 28 4.29 14.92 -5.00
CA LEU A 28 4.65 15.38 -3.65
C LEU A 28 3.49 16.04 -2.89
N SER A 29 2.46 16.53 -3.58
CA SER A 29 1.31 17.20 -2.94
C SER A 29 0.23 16.24 -2.45
N PHE A 30 0.17 15.02 -2.97
CA PHE A 30 -0.75 13.98 -2.49
C PHE A 30 -0.15 13.15 -1.33
N GLY A 31 1.17 13.07 -1.19
CA GLY A 31 1.85 12.28 -0.16
C GLY A 31 1.96 12.90 1.25
N LEU A 32 1.12 13.88 1.62
CA LEU A 32 1.24 14.59 2.91
C LEU A 32 -0.08 14.74 3.68
N VAL A 33 -0.97 13.75 3.58
CA VAL A 33 -2.14 13.61 4.47
C VAL A 33 -2.01 12.33 5.30
N ALA A 34 -1.12 12.36 6.30
CA ALA A 34 -0.95 11.31 7.32
C ALA A 34 -0.21 11.96 8.51
N VAL A 35 -0.53 11.86 9.79
CA VAL A 35 -1.53 11.12 10.58
C VAL A 35 -1.76 11.97 11.84
N ALA A 36 -3.02 12.20 12.22
CA ALA A 36 -3.35 12.79 13.52
C ALA A 36 -4.38 11.93 14.25
N SER A 37 -3.96 10.74 14.65
CA SER A 37 -4.68 9.86 15.59
C SER A 37 -3.75 8.68 15.88
N ALA A 38 -3.64 8.08 17.06
CA ALA A 38 -4.19 8.30 18.37
C ALA A 38 -3.27 7.51 19.31
N GLN A 39 -2.94 8.04 20.48
CA GLN A 39 -2.20 7.30 21.51
C GLN A 39 -3.12 6.25 22.14
N GLY A 40 -3.33 5.13 21.44
CA GLY A 40 -4.03 3.95 21.93
C GLY A 40 -3.02 2.88 22.32
N SER A 41 -3.22 2.19 23.43
CA SER A 41 -2.44 1.04 23.88
C SER A 41 -2.67 -0.23 23.03
N GLY A 42 -2.85 -0.05 21.72
CA GLY A 42 -2.95 -1.11 20.72
C GLY A 42 -1.57 -1.59 20.30
N PRO A 43 -1.50 -2.54 19.35
CA PRO A 43 -0.23 -2.90 18.75
C PRO A 43 0.41 -1.66 18.08
N ASN A 44 1.75 -1.63 18.05
CA ASN A 44 2.48 -0.49 17.54
C ASN A 44 2.62 -0.63 16.02
N GLU A 45 2.04 0.31 15.28
CA GLU A 45 2.31 0.51 13.85
C GLU A 45 3.74 1.03 13.72
N ILE A 46 4.63 0.22 13.14
CA ILE A 46 6.04 0.58 12.95
C ILE A 46 6.33 1.06 11.53
N GLU A 47 5.43 0.78 10.58
CA GLU A 47 5.55 1.23 9.19
C GLU A 47 4.17 1.44 8.55
N ASN A 48 4.08 2.52 7.76
CA ASN A 48 2.91 2.88 6.97
C ASN A 48 3.37 3.60 5.69
N SER A 49 3.71 2.82 4.67
CA SER A 49 4.28 3.33 3.40
C SER A 49 3.48 2.89 2.18
N THR A 50 3.70 3.58 1.06
CA THR A 50 3.21 3.16 -0.25
C THR A 50 4.35 2.44 -0.93
N ILE A 51 4.02 1.32 -1.56
CA ILE A 51 4.85 0.65 -2.55
C ILE A 51 4.16 0.75 -3.90
N GLU A 52 4.93 0.84 -4.98
CA GLU A 52 4.43 0.88 -6.34
C GLU A 52 5.04 -0.31 -7.09
N THR A 53 4.20 -1.19 -7.64
CA THR A 53 4.68 -2.25 -8.54
C THR A 53 4.85 -1.68 -9.94
N THR A 54 5.74 -2.26 -10.73
CA THR A 54 5.96 -1.92 -12.14
C THR A 54 5.76 -3.15 -13.02
N GLU A 55 5.81 -2.99 -14.34
CA GLU A 55 5.79 -4.12 -15.29
C GLU A 55 6.96 -5.11 -15.11
N ASN A 56 8.01 -4.73 -14.37
CA ASN A 56 9.16 -5.59 -14.09
C ASN A 56 9.18 -6.16 -12.66
N THR A 57 8.25 -5.75 -11.80
CA THR A 57 8.15 -6.30 -10.45
C THR A 57 7.75 -7.76 -10.55
N SER A 58 8.54 -8.64 -9.97
CA SER A 58 8.25 -10.07 -9.87
C SER A 58 7.69 -10.42 -8.50
N TYR A 59 8.09 -9.69 -7.46
CA TYR A 59 7.60 -9.88 -6.10
C TYR A 59 7.76 -8.62 -5.25
N VAL A 60 6.98 -8.56 -4.18
CA VAL A 60 7.16 -7.65 -3.04
C VAL A 60 7.78 -8.43 -1.91
N GLU A 61 8.87 -7.92 -1.35
CA GLU A 61 9.62 -8.55 -0.26
C GLU A 61 9.32 -7.85 1.06
N LEU A 62 9.04 -8.65 2.09
CA LEU A 62 9.01 -8.26 3.50
C LEU A 62 10.22 -8.89 4.18
N ASP A 63 11.14 -8.08 4.69
CA ASP A 63 12.30 -8.55 5.46
C ASP A 63 12.24 -7.96 6.88
N ILE A 64 12.34 -8.82 7.89
CA ILE A 64 12.28 -8.45 9.30
C ILE A 64 13.50 -9.02 10.03
N GLU A 65 14.28 -8.14 10.65
CA GLU A 65 15.35 -8.48 11.58
C GLU A 65 14.89 -8.26 13.03
N PHE A 66 14.88 -9.34 13.80
CA PHE A 66 14.48 -9.31 15.20
C PHE A 66 15.65 -8.93 16.11
N ALA A 67 15.37 -8.11 17.12
CA ALA A 67 16.36 -7.62 18.08
C ALA A 67 17.14 -8.76 18.75
N SER A 68 18.40 -8.49 19.10
CA SER A 68 19.26 -9.48 19.76
C SER A 68 18.77 -9.88 21.16
N GLU A 69 17.97 -9.02 21.78
CA GLU A 69 17.31 -9.23 23.07
C GLU A 69 15.87 -8.71 23.00
N PHE A 70 14.90 -9.51 23.45
CA PHE A 70 13.53 -9.05 23.55
C PHE A 70 13.22 -8.49 24.93
N ALA A 71 12.41 -7.42 24.96
CA ALA A 71 11.89 -6.91 26.19
C ALA A 71 10.92 -7.93 26.85
N ASN A 72 10.73 -7.77 28.15
CA ASN A 72 9.77 -8.53 28.97
C ASN A 72 9.99 -10.06 29.04
N ASN A 73 11.18 -10.56 28.70
CA ASN A 73 11.49 -12.00 28.66
C ASN A 73 10.57 -12.81 27.73
N SER A 74 10.04 -12.18 26.68
CA SER A 74 9.41 -12.93 25.59
C SER A 74 10.47 -13.74 24.84
N SER A 75 10.07 -14.90 24.30
CA SER A 75 10.95 -15.75 23.49
C SER A 75 10.71 -15.57 21.99
N THR A 76 9.63 -14.91 21.62
CA THR A 76 9.13 -14.73 20.26
C THR A 76 8.38 -13.41 20.16
N GLU A 77 8.41 -12.81 18.97
CA GLU A 77 7.62 -11.64 18.59
C GLU A 77 6.89 -11.97 17.29
N THR A 78 5.66 -11.49 17.14
CA THR A 78 4.87 -11.62 15.89
C THR A 78 4.76 -10.26 15.24
N VAL A 79 5.02 -10.23 13.94
CA VAL A 79 4.83 -9.10 13.05
C VAL A 79 3.66 -9.41 12.14
N ASP A 80 2.65 -8.55 12.17
CA ASP A 80 1.50 -8.62 11.26
C ASP A 80 1.76 -7.69 10.07
N PHE A 81 1.57 -8.23 8.86
CA PHE A 81 1.75 -7.54 7.59
C PHE A 81 0.42 -7.50 6.86
N GLU A 82 -0.06 -6.29 6.57
CA GLU A 82 -1.24 -6.07 5.75
C GLU A 82 -0.90 -5.11 4.61
N SER A 83 -1.46 -5.38 3.43
CA SER A 83 -1.39 -4.45 2.31
C SER A 83 -2.78 -4.18 1.74
N TYR A 84 -2.99 -2.99 1.24
CA TYR A 84 -4.25 -2.51 0.70
C TYR A 84 -3.99 -1.84 -0.64
N ASN A 85 -4.94 -1.91 -1.56
CA ASN A 85 -4.92 -1.04 -2.72
C ASN A 85 -4.93 0.43 -2.23
N GLU A 86 -3.99 1.25 -2.70
CA GLU A 86 -3.82 2.63 -2.22
C GLU A 86 -5.05 3.49 -2.54
N GLU A 87 -5.69 3.29 -3.71
CA GLU A 87 -6.92 3.99 -4.08
C GLU A 87 -8.05 3.64 -3.10
N ALA A 88 -8.28 2.36 -2.83
CA ALA A 88 -9.25 1.90 -1.83
C ALA A 88 -8.96 2.47 -0.44
N TRP A 89 -7.70 2.48 -0.02
CA TRP A 89 -7.28 2.97 1.29
C TRP A 89 -7.55 4.47 1.46
N GLN A 90 -7.30 5.28 0.43
CA GLN A 90 -7.53 6.74 0.48
C GLN A 90 -8.99 7.12 0.66
N VAL A 91 -9.92 6.27 0.22
CA VAL A 91 -11.37 6.49 0.38
C VAL A 91 -11.98 5.68 1.53
N ASN A 92 -11.18 4.87 2.23
CA ASN A 92 -11.62 4.03 3.35
C ASN A 92 -12.28 4.85 4.48
N GLY A 93 -13.51 4.50 4.84
CA GLY A 93 -14.24 5.16 5.94
C GLY A 93 -14.68 6.60 5.64
N THR A 94 -14.59 7.07 4.39
CA THR A 94 -15.08 8.40 3.99
C THR A 94 -16.54 8.33 3.55
N GLU A 95 -17.46 8.85 4.38
CA GLU A 95 -18.86 9.12 3.98
C GLU A 95 -19.00 10.46 3.23
N PRO A 96 -19.73 10.54 2.09
CA PRO A 96 -19.89 9.56 1.02
C PRO A 96 -19.12 10.05 -0.22
N ALA A 97 -18.04 9.37 -0.61
CA ALA A 97 -17.42 9.62 -1.92
C ALA A 97 -18.26 9.05 -3.08
N HIS A 98 -19.23 8.17 -2.79
CA HIS A 98 -19.99 7.43 -3.78
C HIS A 98 -21.49 7.57 -3.59
N SER A 99 -22.21 7.78 -4.70
CA SER A 99 -23.67 7.71 -4.72
C SER A 99 -24.13 6.42 -5.40
N GLY A 100 -25.06 5.72 -4.75
CA GLY A 100 -25.69 4.52 -5.30
C GLY A 100 -27.16 4.76 -5.58
N THR A 101 -27.68 4.17 -6.65
CA THR A 101 -29.13 4.07 -6.89
C THR A 101 -29.56 2.62 -6.95
N LEU A 102 -30.69 2.30 -6.31
CA LEU A 102 -31.29 0.98 -6.39
C LEU A 102 -32.42 0.98 -7.42
N ASN A 103 -32.35 0.09 -8.41
CA ASN A 103 -33.41 -0.14 -9.39
C ASN A 103 -33.94 -1.56 -9.23
N GLY A 104 -35.00 -1.72 -8.43
CA GLY A 104 -35.46 -3.03 -8.01
C GLY A 104 -34.50 -3.62 -6.98
N THR A 105 -33.76 -4.67 -7.35
CA THR A 105 -32.71 -5.28 -6.51
C THR A 105 -31.31 -4.95 -7.01
N VAL A 106 -31.18 -4.23 -8.13
CA VAL A 106 -29.90 -3.91 -8.74
C VAL A 106 -29.38 -2.61 -8.18
N LEU A 107 -28.23 -2.67 -7.51
CA LEU A 107 -27.47 -1.50 -7.08
C LEU A 107 -26.60 -1.04 -8.24
N GLU A 108 -26.67 0.25 -8.55
CA GLU A 108 -25.82 0.94 -9.52
C GLU A 108 -25.01 2.01 -8.78
N VAL A 109 -23.68 1.95 -8.87
CA VAL A 109 -22.76 2.93 -8.29
C VAL A 109 -22.36 3.94 -9.36
N SER A 110 -22.39 5.24 -9.02
CA SER A 110 -22.17 6.33 -9.99
C SER A 110 -20.73 6.54 -10.44
N ASP A 111 -19.78 6.00 -9.68
CA ASP A 111 -18.35 6.17 -9.87
C ASP A 111 -17.69 4.85 -10.27
N ASP A 112 -16.44 4.92 -10.68
CA ASP A 112 -15.64 3.73 -10.99
C ASP A 112 -15.55 2.84 -9.74
N ILE A 113 -15.69 1.52 -9.94
CA ILE A 113 -15.57 0.54 -8.87
C ILE A 113 -14.10 0.46 -8.47
N VAL A 114 -13.83 0.76 -7.21
CA VAL A 114 -12.50 0.70 -6.64
C VAL A 114 -12.18 -0.77 -6.33
N PRO A 115 -11.07 -1.31 -6.84
CA PRO A 115 -10.70 -2.71 -6.62
C PRO A 115 -10.30 -2.97 -5.16
N SER A 116 -10.41 -4.23 -4.73
CA SER A 116 -10.06 -4.67 -3.38
C SER A 116 -10.77 -3.86 -2.29
N ALA A 117 -12.07 -3.64 -2.47
CA ALA A 117 -12.89 -2.91 -1.52
C ALA A 117 -14.26 -3.57 -1.31
N THR A 118 -14.81 -3.38 -0.11
CA THR A 118 -16.16 -3.76 0.25
C THR A 118 -17.05 -2.52 0.32
N TYR A 119 -18.14 -2.55 -0.44
CA TYR A 119 -19.18 -1.53 -0.46
C TYR A 119 -20.31 -1.92 0.49
N SER A 120 -20.54 -1.12 1.53
CA SER A 120 -21.59 -1.34 2.51
C SER A 120 -22.75 -0.38 2.26
N ALA A 121 -23.87 -0.90 1.74
CA ALA A 121 -25.06 -0.15 1.37
C ALA A 121 -26.14 -0.27 2.45
N GLU A 122 -26.46 0.83 3.12
CA GLU A 122 -27.60 0.89 4.06
C GLU A 122 -28.90 1.17 3.30
N LEU A 123 -29.91 0.31 3.51
CA LEU A 123 -31.19 0.40 2.79
C LEU A 123 -32.32 0.85 3.74
N ASN A 124 -33.17 1.75 3.25
CA ASN A 124 -34.18 2.42 4.09
C ASN A 124 -35.30 1.51 4.61
N GLN A 125 -35.95 0.71 3.76
CA GLN A 125 -37.21 0.02 4.11
C GLN A 125 -36.96 -1.34 4.74
N SER A 126 -35.96 -2.06 4.24
CA SER A 126 -35.48 -3.31 4.80
C SER A 126 -34.73 -3.10 6.12
N GLY A 127 -34.19 -1.90 6.37
CA GLY A 127 -33.42 -1.58 7.57
C GLY A 127 -32.20 -2.49 7.71
N THR A 128 -31.64 -2.91 6.58
CA THR A 128 -30.49 -3.80 6.50
C THR A 128 -29.32 -3.09 5.84
N THR A 129 -28.14 -3.63 6.08
CA THR A 129 -26.89 -3.21 5.44
C THR A 129 -26.42 -4.38 4.60
N VAL A 130 -26.18 -4.13 3.32
CA VAL A 130 -25.69 -5.13 2.38
C VAL A 130 -24.25 -4.81 2.03
N ASP A 131 -23.35 -5.72 2.39
CA ASP A 131 -21.94 -5.64 2.03
C ASP A 131 -21.73 -6.36 0.69
N VAL A 132 -21.06 -5.68 -0.24
CA VAL A 132 -20.80 -6.16 -1.60
C VAL A 132 -19.31 -6.04 -1.90
N SER A 133 -18.67 -7.13 -2.34
CA SER A 133 -17.28 -7.07 -2.80
C SER A 133 -17.19 -6.33 -4.13
N SER A 134 -16.11 -5.57 -4.34
CA SER A 134 -15.78 -4.98 -5.64
C SER A 134 -15.81 -6.01 -6.79
N ASP A 135 -15.49 -7.28 -6.52
CA ASP A 135 -15.49 -8.37 -7.51
C ASP A 135 -16.90 -8.82 -7.94
N ASP A 136 -17.94 -8.48 -7.18
CA ASP A 136 -19.33 -8.84 -7.50
C ASP A 136 -19.97 -7.84 -8.48
N PHE A 137 -19.35 -6.68 -8.71
CA PHE A 137 -19.83 -5.70 -9.67
C PHE A 137 -19.50 -6.13 -11.10
N ALA A 138 -20.49 -5.98 -11.98
CA ALA A 138 -20.24 -6.06 -13.42
C ALA A 138 -19.49 -4.81 -13.91
N ASP A 139 -18.83 -4.91 -15.07
CA ASP A 139 -18.05 -3.83 -15.72
C ASP A 139 -18.79 -2.49 -15.89
N ASN A 140 -20.13 -2.50 -15.79
CA ASN A 140 -20.97 -1.31 -15.86
C ASN A 140 -21.29 -0.69 -14.48
N GLY A 141 -20.63 -1.12 -13.41
CA GLY A 141 -20.84 -0.62 -12.05
C GLY A 141 -22.15 -1.08 -11.40
N THR A 142 -22.69 -2.22 -11.83
CA THR A 142 -23.95 -2.76 -11.28
C THR A 142 -23.79 -4.12 -10.63
N VAL A 143 -24.58 -4.37 -9.58
CA VAL A 143 -24.65 -5.65 -8.85
C VAL A 143 -26.09 -5.97 -8.47
N ASP A 144 -26.51 -7.23 -8.60
CA ASP A 144 -27.85 -7.67 -8.16
C ASP A 144 -27.79 -8.11 -6.69
N LEU A 145 -28.30 -7.25 -5.80
CA LEU A 145 -28.23 -7.48 -4.37
C LEU A 145 -29.01 -8.73 -3.91
N SER A 146 -29.94 -9.23 -4.72
CA SER A 146 -30.66 -10.48 -4.42
C SER A 146 -29.78 -11.72 -4.49
N THR A 147 -28.59 -11.60 -5.09
CA THR A 147 -27.60 -12.68 -5.20
C THR A 147 -26.54 -12.63 -4.11
N VAL A 148 -26.33 -11.47 -3.50
CA VAL A 148 -25.29 -11.23 -2.48
C VAL A 148 -25.85 -11.17 -1.06
N SER A 149 -27.15 -10.88 -0.88
CA SER A 149 -27.82 -10.87 0.41
C SER A 149 -28.93 -11.92 0.51
N SER A 150 -29.08 -12.50 1.70
CA SER A 150 -30.23 -13.35 2.05
C SER A 150 -31.46 -12.56 2.49
N ASP A 151 -31.32 -11.24 2.68
CA ASP A 151 -32.41 -10.39 3.15
C ASP A 151 -33.44 -10.13 2.07
N SER A 152 -34.67 -9.87 2.51
CA SER A 152 -35.77 -9.52 1.60
C SER A 152 -35.62 -8.09 1.11
N ILE A 153 -34.77 -7.89 0.11
CA ILE A 153 -34.67 -6.63 -0.63
C ILE A 153 -35.91 -6.48 -1.50
N THR A 154 -36.55 -5.33 -1.40
CA THR A 154 -37.80 -5.02 -2.11
C THR A 154 -37.56 -3.90 -3.11
N SER A 155 -38.47 -3.77 -4.09
CA SER A 155 -38.40 -2.69 -5.07
C SER A 155 -38.60 -1.29 -4.48
N ASP A 156 -39.04 -1.21 -3.22
CA ASP A 156 -39.32 0.05 -2.53
C ASP A 156 -38.12 0.50 -1.66
N ASP A 157 -37.05 -0.31 -1.59
CA ASP A 157 -35.80 0.06 -0.94
C ASP A 157 -35.07 1.17 -1.71
N GLU A 158 -34.49 2.10 -0.97
CA GLU A 158 -33.58 3.14 -1.46
C GLU A 158 -32.29 3.08 -0.65
N VAL A 159 -31.17 3.41 -1.30
CA VAL A 159 -29.85 3.52 -0.64
C VAL A 159 -29.84 4.79 0.23
N LEU A 160 -29.68 4.62 1.54
CA LEU A 160 -29.52 5.71 2.51
C LEU A 160 -28.09 6.22 2.56
N SER A 161 -27.15 5.29 2.64
CA SER A 161 -25.71 5.53 2.69
C SER A 161 -25.00 4.42 1.92
N LEU A 162 -23.87 4.78 1.33
CA LEU A 162 -22.96 3.85 0.70
C LEU A 162 -21.57 4.17 1.24
N THR A 163 -21.00 3.25 2.00
CA THR A 163 -19.65 3.38 2.55
C THR A 163 -18.74 2.38 1.89
N LEU A 164 -17.46 2.74 1.79
CA LEU A 164 -16.43 1.90 1.22
C LEU A 164 -15.38 1.60 2.29
N THR A 165 -15.05 0.31 2.41
CA THR A 165 -13.96 -0.18 3.25
C THR A 165 -12.92 -0.85 2.37
N ALA A 166 -11.65 -0.47 2.53
CA ALA A 166 -10.55 -1.12 1.82
C ALA A 166 -10.32 -2.53 2.38
N ASP A 167 -10.26 -3.52 1.50
CA ASP A 167 -9.98 -4.90 1.88
C ASP A 167 -8.47 -5.18 1.76
N PRO A 168 -7.90 -5.98 2.68
CA PRO A 168 -6.49 -6.34 2.60
C PRO A 168 -6.26 -7.24 1.37
N VAL A 169 -5.34 -6.81 0.51
CA VAL A 169 -4.84 -7.55 -0.65
C VAL A 169 -3.96 -8.71 -0.18
N VAL A 170 -3.09 -8.43 0.79
CA VAL A 170 -2.30 -9.44 1.51
C VAL A 170 -2.52 -9.24 3.00
N SER A 171 -2.73 -10.34 3.71
CA SER A 171 -2.72 -10.38 5.17
C SER A 171 -1.89 -11.60 5.58
N ASP A 172 -0.77 -11.36 6.25
CA ASP A 172 0.18 -12.38 6.68
C ASP A 172 0.74 -12.05 8.06
N SER A 173 1.29 -13.06 8.73
CA SER A 173 1.94 -12.88 10.04
C SER A 173 3.22 -13.70 10.12
N VAL A 174 4.26 -13.07 10.64
CA VAL A 174 5.59 -13.65 10.78
C VAL A 174 5.97 -13.68 12.25
N THR A 175 6.37 -14.85 12.74
CA THR A 175 6.88 -15.00 14.11
C THR A 175 8.36 -15.35 14.10
N GLY A 176 9.18 -14.54 14.78
CA GLY A 176 10.62 -14.76 14.93
C GLY A 176 11.07 -14.78 16.38
N ALA A 177 12.25 -15.35 16.63
CA ALA A 177 12.97 -15.26 17.89
C ALA A 177 14.10 -14.22 17.82
N THR A 178 14.79 -13.99 18.93
CA THR A 178 15.91 -13.04 19.00
C THR A 178 17.02 -13.40 18.00
N ASN A 179 17.56 -12.42 17.27
CA ASN A 179 18.55 -12.59 16.20
C ASN A 179 18.07 -13.38 14.97
N ASP A 180 16.78 -13.67 14.84
CA ASP A 180 16.25 -14.21 13.59
C ASP A 180 16.10 -13.10 12.54
N THR A 181 16.26 -13.49 11.29
CA THR A 181 15.85 -12.69 10.13
C THR A 181 14.83 -13.52 9.37
N VAL A 182 13.68 -12.92 9.07
CA VAL A 182 12.63 -13.59 8.29
C VAL A 182 12.33 -12.77 7.05
N THR A 183 12.40 -13.43 5.91
CA THR A 183 12.12 -12.85 4.60
C THR A 183 10.95 -13.60 3.98
N ASN A 184 9.89 -12.87 3.62
CA ASN A 184 8.76 -13.37 2.85
C ASN A 184 8.69 -12.63 1.51
N GLU A 185 8.42 -13.38 0.44
CA GLU A 185 8.23 -12.84 -0.91
C GLU A 185 6.78 -13.11 -1.33
N TYR A 186 6.11 -12.07 -1.81
CA TYR A 186 4.74 -12.10 -2.30
C TYR A 186 4.76 -11.81 -3.80
N THR A 187 4.30 -12.76 -4.62
CA THR A 187 4.38 -12.63 -6.08
C THR A 187 3.56 -11.46 -6.61
N ALA A 188 4.11 -10.81 -7.63
CA ALA A 188 3.44 -9.77 -8.39
C ALA A 188 3.26 -10.22 -9.85
N GLY A 189 2.09 -9.99 -10.41
CA GLY A 189 1.78 -10.41 -11.78
C GLY A 189 0.35 -10.10 -12.20
N ASN A 190 -0.09 -10.76 -13.27
CA ASN A 190 -1.45 -10.58 -13.82
C ASN A 190 -2.30 -11.85 -13.64
N ASP A 191 -1.78 -12.87 -12.96
CA ASP A 191 -2.51 -14.10 -12.72
C ASP A 191 -3.30 -13.97 -11.41
N SER A 192 -4.47 -14.61 -11.33
CA SER A 192 -5.30 -14.58 -10.11
C SER A 192 -4.67 -15.27 -8.89
N SER A 193 -3.50 -15.88 -9.06
CA SER A 193 -2.70 -16.45 -7.97
C SER A 193 -1.65 -15.49 -7.42
N ASP A 194 -1.44 -14.36 -8.10
CA ASP A 194 -0.51 -13.33 -7.64
C ASP A 194 -1.16 -12.49 -6.56
N TYR A 195 -0.34 -12.06 -5.60
CA TYR A 195 -0.78 -11.23 -4.50
C TYR A 195 -0.91 -9.77 -4.93
N PHE A 196 0.01 -9.31 -5.75
CA PHE A 196 0.06 -7.93 -6.24
C PHE A 196 -0.15 -7.88 -7.74
N GLU A 197 -0.94 -6.92 -8.19
CA GLU A 197 -1.06 -6.54 -9.60
C GLU A 197 0.13 -5.68 -10.02
N LEU A 198 0.48 -5.71 -11.30
CA LEU A 198 1.54 -4.88 -11.87
C LEU A 198 1.03 -3.45 -12.15
N ALA A 199 1.91 -2.46 -12.03
CA ALA A 199 1.61 -1.06 -12.27
C ALA A 199 0.51 -0.51 -11.33
N THR A 200 0.48 -1.00 -10.09
CA THR A 200 -0.52 -0.64 -9.07
C THR A 200 0.19 -0.17 -7.80
N GLU A 201 -0.37 0.87 -7.16
CA GLU A 201 0.10 1.39 -5.87
C GLU A 201 -0.63 0.69 -4.71
N TYR A 202 0.14 0.31 -3.68
CA TYR A 202 -0.37 -0.35 -2.49
C TYR A 202 0.10 0.38 -1.23
N ARG A 203 -0.81 0.51 -0.27
CA ARG A 203 -0.48 0.89 1.11
C ARG A 203 -0.07 -0.37 1.87
N VAL A 204 1.04 -0.30 2.58
CA VAL A 204 1.51 -1.37 3.46
C VAL A 204 1.45 -0.91 4.90
N LEU A 205 0.94 -1.77 5.77
CA LEU A 205 0.94 -1.62 7.22
C LEU A 205 1.73 -2.76 7.85
N VAL A 206 2.71 -2.41 8.68
CA VAL A 206 3.45 -3.38 9.51
C VAL A 206 3.19 -3.05 10.97
N THR A 207 2.64 -4.03 11.67
CA THR A 207 2.17 -3.89 13.05
C THR A 207 2.84 -4.92 13.93
N VAL A 208 3.31 -4.51 15.11
CA VAL A 208 4.01 -5.39 16.05
C VAL A 208 3.48 -5.24 17.47
N GLY A 209 3.59 -6.30 18.27
CA GLY A 209 3.25 -6.25 19.68
C GLY A 209 4.21 -5.35 20.47
N ASN A 210 5.49 -5.35 20.08
CA ASN A 210 6.53 -4.53 20.69
C ASN A 210 7.64 -4.12 19.71
N GLU A 211 7.68 -2.83 19.36
CA GLU A 211 8.68 -2.25 18.45
C GLU A 211 10.12 -2.43 18.92
N SER A 212 10.37 -2.50 20.23
CA SER A 212 11.72 -2.72 20.77
C SER A 212 12.25 -4.14 20.52
N ASN A 213 11.39 -5.07 20.09
CA ASN A 213 11.78 -6.43 19.70
C ASN A 213 12.16 -6.51 18.21
N ILE A 214 12.04 -5.42 17.45
CA ILE A 214 12.44 -5.32 16.05
C ILE A 214 13.71 -4.49 15.96
N GLU A 215 14.77 -5.06 15.38
CA GLU A 215 16.02 -4.36 15.11
C GLU A 215 15.86 -3.48 13.88
N SER A 216 15.45 -4.11 12.78
CA SER A 216 15.23 -3.48 11.49
C SER A 216 14.21 -4.25 10.65
N GLY A 217 13.68 -3.62 9.61
CA GLY A 217 12.92 -4.30 8.58
C GLY A 217 12.63 -3.40 7.40
N TYR A 218 12.20 -4.00 6.29
CA TYR A 218 11.73 -3.26 5.14
C TYR A 218 10.65 -4.00 4.36
N VAL A 219 9.88 -3.22 3.60
CA VAL A 219 8.98 -3.72 2.57
C VAL A 219 9.29 -3.02 1.26
N ALA A 220 9.59 -3.76 0.20
CA ALA A 220 9.90 -3.19 -1.11
C ALA A 220 9.63 -4.17 -2.27
N PRO A 221 9.25 -3.67 -3.45
CA PRO A 221 9.25 -4.47 -4.67
C PRO A 221 10.69 -4.84 -5.09
N ASP A 222 10.88 -6.00 -5.71
CA ASP A 222 12.20 -6.54 -6.10
C ASP A 222 12.95 -5.68 -7.13
N ASP A 223 12.21 -4.94 -7.93
CA ASP A 223 12.73 -4.03 -8.94
C ASP A 223 12.91 -2.59 -8.42
N ALA A 224 12.73 -2.37 -7.11
CA ALA A 224 12.79 -1.12 -6.33
C ALA A 224 13.53 0.03 -7.03
N SER A 225 12.83 0.65 -7.99
CA SER A 225 13.24 1.87 -8.65
C SER A 225 12.53 3.08 -8.03
N ILE A 226 11.39 2.85 -7.36
CA ILE A 226 10.54 3.81 -6.63
C ILE A 226 9.84 3.05 -5.48
N GLY A 227 9.78 3.65 -4.27
CA GLY A 227 9.01 3.11 -3.14
C GLY A 227 9.74 2.07 -2.27
N GLY A 228 9.40 2.05 -0.98
CA GLY A 228 9.94 1.13 0.02
C GLY A 228 10.04 1.78 1.41
N GLY A 229 9.51 1.09 2.42
CA GLY A 229 9.55 1.50 3.83
C GLY A 229 10.72 0.85 4.56
N PHE A 230 11.52 1.63 5.28
CA PHE A 230 12.54 1.11 6.20
C PHE A 230 12.15 1.49 7.63
N PHE A 231 12.11 0.52 8.52
CA PHE A 231 11.80 0.71 9.93
C PHE A 231 12.85 0.04 10.82
N GLY A 232 13.05 0.55 12.04
CA GLY A 232 14.03 0.00 12.99
C GLY A 232 14.77 1.03 13.85
N ASN A 233 15.43 0.55 14.89
CA ASN A 233 16.16 1.33 15.90
C ASN A 233 17.55 1.78 15.40
N ALA A 234 17.63 2.40 14.23
CA ALA A 234 18.85 3.10 13.82
C ALA A 234 18.90 4.47 14.52
N ASP A 235 19.37 4.49 15.77
CA ASP A 235 19.68 5.65 16.61
C ASP A 235 19.66 7.02 15.88
N GLY A 236 18.48 7.61 15.74
CA GLY A 236 18.30 9.05 15.57
C GLY A 236 18.32 9.65 14.16
N SER A 237 18.09 8.90 13.08
CA SER A 237 17.63 9.53 11.82
C SER A 237 16.12 9.38 11.70
N ASP A 238 15.39 10.48 11.85
CA ASP A 238 13.97 10.58 11.46
C ASP A 238 13.80 9.92 10.08
N GLY A 239 13.25 8.71 10.08
CA GLY A 239 12.86 7.98 8.89
C GLY A 239 11.69 8.70 8.25
N SER A 240 11.97 9.76 7.49
CA SER A 240 10.98 10.33 6.60
C SER A 240 10.65 9.26 5.56
N PRO A 241 9.39 8.81 5.43
CA PRO A 241 8.97 7.67 4.60
C PRO A 241 9.00 7.96 3.08
N GLY A 242 9.86 8.88 2.63
CA GLY A 242 9.89 9.35 1.25
C GLY A 242 11.28 9.24 0.66
N PHE A 243 11.45 8.31 -0.27
CA PHE A 243 12.60 8.20 -1.18
C PHE A 243 13.93 7.77 -0.52
N GLY A 244 13.98 6.51 -0.09
CA GLY A 244 15.21 5.80 0.24
C GLY A 244 16.11 5.50 -0.97
N ALA A 245 16.42 6.51 -1.81
CA ALA A 245 17.41 6.42 -2.89
C ALA A 245 18.86 6.12 -2.37
N GLY A 246 19.04 5.97 -1.06
CA GLY A 246 20.33 5.71 -0.42
C GLY A 246 20.65 4.22 -0.19
N VAL A 247 19.67 3.34 0.02
CA VAL A 247 19.95 2.00 0.56
C VAL A 247 20.05 0.91 -0.52
N ALA A 248 19.32 1.04 -1.64
CA ALA A 248 19.52 0.16 -2.80
C ALA A 248 20.94 0.25 -3.39
N VAL A 249 21.64 1.38 -3.19
CA VAL A 249 23.05 1.52 -3.59
C VAL A 249 24.00 0.73 -2.69
N ALA A 250 23.64 0.47 -1.42
CA ALA A 250 24.50 -0.27 -0.50
C ALA A 250 24.55 -1.77 -0.83
N ALA A 251 23.41 -2.40 -1.14
CA ALA A 251 23.34 -3.82 -1.51
C ALA A 251 24.03 -4.11 -2.87
N ILE A 252 23.89 -3.21 -3.85
CA ILE A 252 24.58 -3.33 -5.14
C ILE A 252 26.10 -3.09 -5.00
N ALA A 253 26.54 -2.22 -4.08
CA ALA A 253 27.95 -1.96 -3.83
C ALA A 253 28.69 -3.15 -3.17
N THR A 254 28.05 -3.90 -2.27
CA THR A 254 28.63 -5.11 -1.68
C THR A 254 28.73 -6.26 -2.67
N ALA A 255 27.76 -6.42 -3.57
CA ALA A 255 27.83 -7.41 -4.66
C ALA A 255 28.92 -7.07 -5.70
N GLY A 256 29.09 -5.78 -6.05
CA GLY A 256 30.14 -5.31 -6.97
C GLY A 256 31.57 -5.43 -6.41
N ALA A 257 31.75 -5.21 -5.11
CA ALA A 257 33.04 -5.34 -4.43
C ALA A 257 33.51 -6.81 -4.29
N ALA A 258 32.57 -7.76 -4.19
CA ALA A 258 32.87 -9.19 -4.19
C ALA A 258 33.25 -9.72 -5.59
N ALA A 259 32.56 -9.26 -6.64
CA ALA A 259 32.84 -9.66 -8.02
C ALA A 259 34.22 -9.17 -8.53
N CYS A 260 34.68 -8.00 -8.07
CA CYS A 260 36.00 -7.48 -8.44
C CYS A 260 37.19 -8.23 -7.79
N ARG A 261 36.97 -9.11 -6.81
CA ARG A 261 38.05 -9.91 -6.18
C ARG A 261 38.24 -11.31 -6.77
N GLN A 262 37.35 -11.79 -7.64
CA GLN A 262 37.46 -13.13 -8.25
C GLN A 262 38.03 -13.15 -9.68
N GLY A 263 38.25 -12.00 -10.33
CA GLY A 263 38.80 -11.91 -11.69
C GLY A 263 40.34 -11.89 -11.80
N GLY A 264 41.06 -12.37 -10.78
CA GLY A 264 42.51 -12.21 -10.68
C GLY A 264 43.27 -13.49 -10.37
N ARG A 265 43.07 -14.56 -11.15
CA ARG A 265 44.05 -15.64 -11.36
C ARG A 265 43.87 -16.30 -12.73
#